data_AF-A0A7W1LT72-F1
#
_entry.id   AF-A0A7W1LT72-F1
#
_cell.length_a   1.000
_cell.length_b   1.000
_cell.length_c   1.000
_cell.angle_alpha   90.00
_cell.angle_beta   90.00
_cell.angle_gamma   90.00
#
_symmetry.space_group_name_H-M   'P 1'
#
loop_
_entity.id
_entity.type
_entity.pdbx_description
1 polymer ?
#
loop_
_entity_poly.entity_id
_entity_poly.type
_entity_poly.pdbx_seq_one_letter_code
_entity_poly.pdbx_strand_id
1 'polypeptide(L)'
;QPAVHPLGAFIGAAISGVDLSAPLRPGVAEMIADAVTDHQVVFVRDQSLDERQLWRLAEQFGVPAVYPVDRLASSSDDDGCRDKVVSSIRDTAARPPAAFDWHTDLSWTQTPPAWGFLHAVEIPRTGGDTIGRAGSRCGRRRRRHGGPARPPSPRRRPSPDPLALARGRRGDLGRDEHVPSRAR
;
A
#
# COMPACT_ATOMS: atom_id res chain seq x y z
N GLN A 1 -10.53 -3.92 20.33
CA GLN A 1 -11.30 -3.52 19.13
C GLN A 1 -10.36 -2.80 18.17
N PRO A 2 -10.59 -2.86 16.85
CA PRO A 2 -9.77 -2.15 15.88
C PRO A 2 -9.76 -0.64 16.14
N ALA A 3 -8.62 0.01 15.96
CA ALA A 3 -8.48 1.46 16.09
C ALA A 3 -7.50 2.03 15.03
N VAL A 4 -7.80 3.23 14.55
CA VAL A 4 -7.02 3.95 13.52
C VAL A 4 -6.33 5.17 14.14
N HIS A 5 -5.01 5.25 13.98
CA HIS A 5 -4.14 6.27 14.55
C HIS A 5 -3.45 7.05 13.43
N PRO A 6 -3.89 8.28 13.10
CA PRO A 6 -3.26 9.08 12.06
C PRO A 6 -1.79 9.38 12.38
N LEU A 7 -0.88 9.15 11.42
CA LEU A 7 0.55 9.43 11.57
C LEU A 7 0.91 10.87 11.16
N GLY A 8 0.11 11.45 10.27
CA GLY A 8 0.32 12.79 9.75
C GLY A 8 -0.99 13.55 9.51
N ALA A 9 -0.86 14.81 9.11
CA ALA A 9 -2.01 15.63 8.77
C ALA A 9 -2.65 15.24 7.42
N PHE A 10 -1.87 14.63 6.51
CA PHE A 10 -2.24 14.44 5.11
C PHE A 10 -2.19 12.99 4.63
N ILE A 11 -1.25 12.19 5.15
CA ILE A 11 -0.99 10.81 4.72
C ILE A 11 -0.58 9.97 5.92
N GLY A 12 -0.88 8.67 5.88
CA GLY A 12 -0.46 7.68 6.86
C GLY A 12 -1.40 7.53 8.05
N ALA A 13 -1.77 6.29 8.37
CA ALA A 13 -2.36 5.90 9.65
C ALA A 13 -1.91 4.50 10.07
N ALA A 14 -1.65 4.29 11.36
CA ALA A 14 -1.45 2.96 11.93
C ALA A 14 -2.79 2.37 12.37
N ILE A 15 -3.00 1.08 12.14
CA ILE A 15 -4.17 0.34 12.62
C ILE A 15 -3.70 -0.69 13.66
N SER A 16 -4.36 -0.68 14.81
CA SER A 16 -4.10 -1.60 15.92
C SER A 16 -5.32 -2.48 16.21
N GLY A 17 -5.12 -3.65 16.82
CA GLY A 17 -6.21 -4.52 17.25
C GLY A 17 -6.91 -5.26 16.11
N VAL A 18 -6.18 -5.52 15.02
CA VAL A 18 -6.58 -6.32 13.88
C VAL A 18 -5.53 -7.42 13.68
N ASP A 19 -6.01 -8.63 13.41
CA ASP A 19 -5.20 -9.76 12.96
C ASP A 19 -5.54 -10.04 11.49
N LEU A 20 -4.53 -9.96 10.62
CA LEU A 20 -4.66 -10.17 9.18
C LEU A 20 -4.35 -11.62 8.78
N SER A 21 -3.90 -12.47 9.71
CA SER A 21 -3.54 -13.86 9.45
C SER A 21 -4.75 -14.78 9.27
N ALA A 22 -5.91 -14.31 9.72
CA ALA A 22 -7.21 -14.98 9.65
C ALA A 22 -8.23 -14.17 8.84
N PRO A 23 -9.34 -14.78 8.38
CA PRO A 23 -10.43 -14.05 7.73
C PRO A 23 -10.91 -12.87 8.57
N LEU A 24 -11.03 -11.69 7.94
CA LEU A 24 -11.44 -10.46 8.62
C LEU A 24 -12.87 -10.60 9.13
N ARG A 25 -13.09 -10.15 10.37
CA ARG A 25 -14.45 -10.06 10.94
C ARG A 25 -15.30 -9.07 10.14
N PRO A 26 -16.64 -9.22 10.15
CA PRO A 26 -17.55 -8.30 9.47
C PRO A 26 -17.25 -6.83 9.80
N GLY A 27 -17.22 -5.97 8.78
CA GLY A 27 -16.95 -4.53 8.90
C GLY A 27 -15.48 -4.14 9.06
N VAL A 28 -14.56 -5.07 9.32
CA VAL A 28 -13.12 -4.74 9.46
C VAL A 28 -12.51 -4.37 8.10
N ALA A 29 -12.85 -5.09 7.03
CA ALA A 29 -12.38 -4.78 5.68
C ALA A 29 -12.83 -3.38 5.23
N GLU A 30 -14.10 -3.03 5.49
CA GLU A 30 -14.65 -1.69 5.22
C GLU A 30 -13.94 -0.60 6.02
N MET A 31 -13.68 -0.86 7.31
CA MET A 31 -12.93 0.08 8.17
C MET A 31 -11.50 0.31 7.65
N ILE A 32 -10.81 -0.75 7.21
CA ILE A 32 -9.47 -0.62 6.59
C ILE A 32 -9.58 0.16 5.28
N ALA A 33 -10.57 -0.13 4.45
CA ALA A 33 -10.80 0.54 3.18
C ALA A 33 -11.08 2.05 3.35
N ASP A 34 -11.90 2.40 4.35
CA ASP A 34 -12.16 3.77 4.76
C ASP A 34 -10.88 4.45 5.26
N ALA A 35 -10.11 3.78 6.11
CA ALA A 35 -8.85 4.31 6.63
C ALA A 35 -7.84 4.58 5.50
N VAL A 36 -7.70 3.68 4.53
CA VAL A 36 -6.86 3.91 3.33
C VAL A 36 -7.42 5.04 2.47
N THR A 37 -8.73 5.21 2.38
CA THR A 37 -9.32 6.32 1.62
C THR A 37 -9.02 7.68 2.28
N ASP A 38 -9.05 7.74 3.61
CA ASP A 38 -8.83 8.96 4.38
C ASP A 38 -7.34 9.28 4.59
N HIS A 39 -6.49 8.25 4.64
CA HIS A 39 -5.07 8.35 4.99
C HIS A 39 -4.11 7.90 3.88
N GLN A 40 -4.61 7.41 2.75
CA GLN A 40 -3.89 6.96 1.54
C GLN A 40 -3.01 5.72 1.71
N VAL A 41 -2.29 5.61 2.83
CA VAL A 41 -1.52 4.45 3.28
C VAL A 41 -1.89 4.15 4.72
N VAL A 42 -2.05 2.85 5.01
CA VAL A 42 -2.20 2.37 6.38
C VAL A 42 -1.17 1.31 6.71
N PHE A 43 -0.83 1.21 7.99
CA PHE A 43 0.17 0.29 8.51
C PHE A 43 -0.48 -0.60 9.57
N VAL A 44 -0.37 -1.92 9.41
CA VAL A 44 -0.75 -2.88 10.47
C VAL A 44 0.53 -3.56 10.93
N ARG A 45 0.91 -3.30 12.18
CA ARG A 45 2.16 -3.81 12.76
C ARG A 45 1.97 -5.24 13.26
N ASP A 46 3.10 -5.92 13.49
CA ASP A 46 3.15 -7.21 14.17
C ASP A 46 2.32 -8.31 13.48
N GLN A 47 2.38 -8.34 12.15
CA GLN A 47 1.75 -9.36 11.32
C GLN A 47 2.81 -10.33 10.80
N SER A 48 2.53 -11.62 10.86
CA SER A 48 3.34 -12.68 10.25
C SER A 48 2.44 -13.45 9.30
N LEU A 49 2.54 -13.12 8.01
CA LEU A 49 1.66 -13.68 6.98
C LEU A 49 2.49 -14.54 6.02
N ASP A 50 2.04 -15.76 5.76
CA ASP A 50 2.49 -16.50 4.60
C ASP A 50 1.87 -15.93 3.31
N GLU A 51 2.38 -16.36 2.15
CA GLU A 51 1.90 -15.89 0.84
C GLU A 51 0.41 -16.17 0.62
N ARG A 52 -0.10 -17.30 1.14
CA ARG A 52 -1.51 -17.68 1.02
C ARG A 52 -2.39 -16.77 1.89
N GLN A 53 -1.93 -16.38 3.06
CA GLN A 53 -2.60 -15.43 3.95
C GLN A 53 -2.62 -14.03 3.33
N LEU A 54 -1.51 -13.57 2.76
CA LEU A 54 -1.45 -12.27 2.08
C LEU A 54 -2.37 -12.25 0.85
N TRP A 55 -2.38 -13.33 0.05
CA TRP A 55 -3.30 -13.46 -1.07
C TRP A 55 -4.77 -13.44 -0.62
N ARG A 56 -5.12 -14.22 0.41
CA ARG A 56 -6.48 -14.24 0.97
C ARG A 56 -6.91 -12.87 1.51
N LEU A 57 -5.98 -12.13 2.11
CA LEU A 57 -6.25 -10.75 2.54
C LEU A 57 -6.60 -9.88 1.33
N ALA A 58 -5.81 -9.95 0.25
CA ALA A 58 -6.06 -9.17 -0.96
C ALA A 58 -7.42 -9.50 -1.61
N GLU A 59 -7.84 -10.78 -1.58
CA GLU A 59 -9.16 -11.23 -2.06
C GLU A 59 -10.33 -10.55 -1.33
N GLN A 60 -10.15 -10.09 -0.09
CA GLN A 60 -11.19 -9.34 0.65
C GLN A 60 -11.43 -7.92 0.10
N PHE A 61 -10.51 -7.41 -0.74
CA PHE A 61 -10.57 -6.05 -1.30
C PHE A 61 -10.82 -6.03 -2.81
N GLY A 62 -10.96 -7.21 -3.44
CA GLY A 62 -11.24 -7.38 -4.86
C GLY A 62 -10.50 -8.58 -5.44
N VAL A 63 -10.48 -8.69 -6.77
CA VAL A 63 -9.73 -9.74 -7.47
C VAL A 63 -8.24 -9.33 -7.52
N PRO A 64 -7.31 -10.10 -6.93
CA PRO A 64 -5.89 -9.78 -6.97
C PRO A 64 -5.36 -9.74 -8.42
N ALA A 65 -4.61 -8.70 -8.74
CA ALA A 65 -3.92 -8.58 -10.03
C ALA A 65 -2.54 -9.24 -9.93
N VAL A 66 -2.24 -10.18 -10.83
CA VAL A 66 -0.90 -10.78 -10.94
C VAL A 66 -0.02 -9.91 -11.83
N TYR A 67 1.13 -9.48 -11.31
CA TYR A 67 2.12 -8.70 -12.07
C TYR A 67 2.52 -9.47 -13.36
N PRO A 68 2.49 -8.82 -14.54
CA PRO A 68 2.76 -9.51 -15.81
C PRO A 68 4.10 -10.22 -15.88
N VAL A 69 5.14 -9.68 -15.21
CA VAL A 69 6.48 -10.27 -15.16
C VAL A 69 6.55 -11.54 -14.33
N ASP A 70 5.72 -11.66 -13.29
CA ASP A 70 5.72 -12.84 -12.41
C ASP A 70 4.96 -14.02 -13.02
N ARG A 71 4.02 -13.75 -13.94
CA ARG A 71 3.39 -14.81 -14.76
C ARG A 71 4.39 -15.54 -15.66
N LEU A 72 5.51 -14.89 -16.01
CA LEU A 72 6.57 -15.49 -16.82
C LEU A 72 7.59 -16.27 -15.98
N ALA A 73 7.69 -15.97 -14.67
CA ALA A 73 8.68 -16.54 -13.77
C ALA A 73 8.16 -17.72 -12.92
N SER A 74 6.84 -17.96 -12.87
CA SER A 74 6.26 -19.05 -12.09
C SER A 74 6.42 -20.42 -12.78
N SER A 75 7.56 -21.06 -12.58
CA SER A 75 7.83 -22.47 -12.93
C SER A 75 7.84 -23.38 -11.70
N SER A 76 6.92 -23.18 -10.77
CA SER A 76 6.83 -24.01 -9.56
C SER A 76 5.73 -25.06 -9.72
N ASP A 77 6.16 -26.31 -9.82
CA ASP A 77 5.35 -27.52 -9.87
C ASP A 77 4.79 -27.86 -8.47
N ASP A 78 3.84 -27.06 -7.96
CA ASP A 78 3.12 -27.40 -6.73
C ASP A 78 1.61 -27.21 -6.89
N ASP A 79 0.91 -28.34 -6.86
CA ASP A 79 -0.50 -28.58 -6.53
C ASP A 79 -1.49 -27.41 -6.71
N GLY A 80 -1.94 -27.20 -7.95
CA GLY A 80 -3.20 -26.53 -8.26
C GLY A 80 -3.29 -25.03 -7.97
N CYS A 81 -2.22 -24.37 -7.50
CA CYS A 81 -2.21 -22.94 -7.14
C CYS A 81 -1.45 -22.06 -8.14
N ARG A 82 -1.32 -22.48 -9.41
CA ARG A 82 -0.56 -21.77 -10.46
C ARG A 82 -0.99 -20.31 -10.69
N ASP A 83 -2.21 -19.96 -10.30
CA ASP A 83 -2.80 -18.63 -10.53
C ASP A 83 -2.73 -17.67 -9.32
N LYS A 84 -2.25 -18.13 -8.15
CA LYS A 84 -2.20 -17.34 -6.91
C LYS A 84 -0.77 -16.93 -6.55
N VAL A 85 -0.15 -16.12 -7.40
CA VAL A 85 1.25 -15.71 -7.26
C VAL A 85 1.36 -14.39 -6.51
N VAL A 86 2.05 -14.41 -5.37
CA VAL A 86 2.50 -13.18 -4.68
C VAL A 86 3.89 -12.83 -5.20
N SER A 87 4.04 -11.61 -5.71
CA SER A 87 5.32 -11.09 -6.18
C SER A 87 6.30 -10.94 -5.01
N SER A 88 7.50 -11.51 -5.11
CA SER A 88 8.56 -11.30 -4.13
C SER A 88 9.59 -10.27 -4.61
N ILE A 89 9.82 -9.26 -3.79
CA ILE A 89 10.86 -8.25 -4.00
C ILE A 89 12.05 -8.65 -3.13
N ARG A 90 13.17 -9.01 -3.76
CA ARG A 90 14.41 -9.40 -3.08
C ARG A 90 15.55 -8.54 -3.60
N ASP A 91 15.92 -7.56 -2.79
CA ASP A 91 17.03 -6.67 -3.07
C ASP A 91 18.29 -7.17 -2.37
N THR A 92 19.40 -7.21 -3.10
CA THR A 92 20.72 -7.60 -2.59
C THR A 92 21.78 -6.74 -3.28
N ALA A 93 23.04 -6.81 -2.83
CA ALA A 93 24.13 -6.11 -3.53
C ALA A 93 24.25 -6.53 -5.01
N ALA A 94 23.94 -7.79 -5.34
CA ALA A 94 23.96 -8.31 -6.71
C ALA A 94 22.66 -8.03 -7.49
N ARG A 95 21.57 -7.70 -6.80
CA ARG A 95 20.26 -7.37 -7.37
C ARG A 95 19.74 -6.10 -6.70
N PRO A 96 20.21 -4.92 -7.14
CA PRO A 96 19.82 -3.66 -6.51
C PRO A 96 18.32 -3.38 -6.68
N PRO A 97 17.73 -2.54 -5.82
CA PRO A 97 16.31 -2.18 -5.89
C PRO A 97 15.94 -1.62 -7.27
N ALA A 98 14.84 -2.13 -7.84
CA ALA A 98 14.32 -1.66 -9.12
C ALA A 98 13.31 -0.51 -8.99
N ALA A 99 12.75 -0.32 -7.80
CA ALA A 99 11.64 0.61 -7.54
C ALA A 99 12.09 1.84 -6.72
N PHE A 100 13.22 2.45 -7.08
CA PHE A 100 13.80 3.59 -6.35
C PHE A 100 13.23 4.95 -6.79
N ASP A 101 12.64 5.04 -7.98
CA ASP A 101 12.04 6.27 -8.50
C ASP A 101 10.59 6.46 -8.04
N TRP A 102 10.11 7.71 -8.04
CA TRP A 102 8.71 8.03 -7.76
C TRP A 102 7.79 7.41 -8.82
N HIS A 103 6.89 6.52 -8.39
CA HIS A 103 5.96 5.86 -9.30
C HIS A 103 4.59 5.60 -8.67
N THR A 104 3.67 5.15 -9.52
CA THR A 104 2.40 4.51 -9.14
C THR A 104 2.35 3.18 -9.85
N ASP A 105 2.13 2.12 -9.09
CA ASP A 105 2.12 0.75 -9.59
C ASP A 105 1.19 0.55 -10.78
N LEU A 106 1.73 -0.09 -11.82
CA LEU A 106 1.00 -0.50 -13.02
C LEU A 106 0.13 0.63 -13.61
N SER A 107 0.56 1.89 -13.46
CA SER A 107 -0.17 3.07 -13.94
C SER A 107 -0.39 3.07 -15.45
N TRP A 108 0.34 2.24 -16.20
CA TRP A 108 0.26 2.05 -17.64
C TRP A 108 -0.79 1.03 -18.10
N THR A 109 -1.39 0.23 -17.20
CA THR A 109 -2.41 -0.78 -17.58
C THR A 109 -3.79 -0.14 -17.75
N GLN A 110 -4.68 -0.70 -18.57
CA GLN A 110 -6.01 -0.09 -18.80
C GLN A 110 -6.80 0.12 -17.49
N THR A 111 -6.71 -0.84 -16.59
CA THR A 111 -7.33 -0.82 -15.26
C THR A 111 -6.23 -0.96 -14.20
N PRO A 112 -5.58 0.14 -13.78
CA PRO A 112 -4.55 0.08 -12.76
C PRO A 112 -5.07 -0.53 -11.46
N PRO A 113 -4.20 -1.19 -10.67
CA PRO A 113 -4.56 -1.71 -9.38
C PRO A 113 -5.25 -0.63 -8.58
N ALA A 114 -6.38 -1.01 -8.03
CA ALA A 114 -6.96 -0.20 -7.01
C ALA A 114 -5.97 -0.31 -5.84
N TRP A 115 -5.91 -1.43 -5.11
CA TRP A 115 -5.13 -1.63 -3.88
C TRP A 115 -3.72 -2.16 -4.14
N GLY A 116 -2.78 -1.83 -3.25
CA GLY A 116 -1.48 -2.47 -3.13
C GLY A 116 -1.35 -3.11 -1.75
N PHE A 117 -0.68 -4.26 -1.68
CA PHE A 117 -0.31 -4.97 -0.44
C PHE A 117 1.16 -5.33 -0.51
N LEU A 118 1.89 -5.07 0.57
CA LEU A 118 3.31 -5.36 0.76
C LEU A 118 3.46 -5.98 2.15
N HIS A 119 4.23 -7.05 2.26
CA HIS A 119 4.56 -7.61 3.55
C HIS A 119 6.07 -7.67 3.67
N ALA A 120 6.59 -6.99 4.69
CA ALA A 120 8.02 -7.03 4.97
C ALA A 120 8.36 -8.37 5.63
N VAL A 121 9.15 -9.20 4.94
CA VAL A 121 9.60 -10.52 5.39
C VAL A 121 10.99 -10.44 6.02
N GLU A 122 11.92 -9.80 5.33
CA GLU A 122 13.29 -9.56 5.79
C GLU A 122 13.60 -8.08 5.56
N ILE A 123 14.09 -7.39 6.60
CA ILE A 123 14.34 -5.95 6.59
C ILE A 123 15.79 -5.70 7.02
N PRO A 124 16.55 -4.85 6.31
CA PRO A 124 17.89 -4.48 6.75
C PRO A 124 17.86 -3.76 8.10
N ARG A 125 18.98 -3.82 8.84
CA ARG A 125 19.12 -3.11 10.14
C ARG A 125 18.89 -1.60 10.04
N THR A 126 19.22 -1.01 8.89
CA THR A 126 19.11 0.43 8.61
C THR A 126 18.81 0.64 7.13
N GLY A 127 18.00 1.66 6.82
CA GLY A 127 17.55 1.95 5.46
C GLY A 127 16.41 1.05 4.99
N GLY A 128 16.11 1.08 3.69
CA GLY A 128 14.96 0.36 3.12
C GLY A 128 13.62 1.05 3.35
N ASP A 129 13.64 2.35 3.69
CA ASP A 129 12.42 3.12 3.91
C ASP A 129 11.61 3.25 2.62
N THR A 130 10.30 3.07 2.75
CA THR A 130 9.33 3.31 1.67
C THR A 130 8.62 4.62 1.93
N ILE A 131 8.69 5.55 0.97
CA ILE A 131 8.13 6.90 1.12
C ILE A 131 6.93 7.06 0.19
N GLY A 132 5.82 7.57 0.72
CA GLY A 132 4.61 7.88 -0.04
C GLY A 132 4.35 9.38 -0.12
N ARG A 133 3.79 9.84 -1.24
CA ARG A 133 3.28 11.20 -1.39
C ARG A 133 1.76 11.20 -1.47
N ALA A 134 1.14 12.13 -0.74
CA ALA A 134 -0.28 12.37 -0.86
C ALA A 134 -0.65 12.95 -2.22
N GLY A 135 -1.51 12.26 -2.98
CA GLY A 135 -2.10 12.80 -4.21
C GLY A 135 -3.15 13.88 -3.91
N SER A 136 -4.18 13.51 -3.14
CA SER A 136 -5.21 14.42 -2.62
C SER A 136 -5.88 13.81 -1.40
N ARG A 137 -6.27 14.65 -0.43
CA ARG A 137 -6.98 14.16 0.77
C ARG A 137 -8.45 13.98 0.43
N CYS A 138 -9.01 12.79 0.68
CA CYS A 138 -10.46 12.66 0.68
C CYS A 138 -11.02 13.48 1.86
N GLY A 139 -11.81 14.50 1.57
CA GLY A 139 -12.36 15.45 2.55
C GLY A 139 -13.41 14.86 3.50
N ARG A 140 -13.48 13.53 3.69
CA ARG A 140 -14.37 12.92 4.67
C ARG A 140 -13.80 13.14 6.08
N ARG A 141 -13.98 14.36 6.62
CA ARG A 141 -14.06 14.51 8.07
C ARG A 141 -15.30 13.75 8.52
N ARG A 142 -15.17 12.46 8.83
CA ARG A 142 -16.19 11.76 9.63
C ARG A 142 -16.35 12.60 10.90
N ARG A 143 -17.52 13.22 11.06
CA ARG A 143 -17.89 13.86 12.32
C ARG A 143 -17.73 12.77 13.39
N ARG A 144 -16.79 12.96 14.32
CA ARG A 144 -16.69 12.10 15.49
C ARG A 144 -18.07 12.14 16.15
N HIS A 145 -18.73 10.98 16.24
CA HIS A 145 -19.95 10.87 17.04
C HIS A 145 -19.61 11.22 18.49
N GLY A 146 -20.34 12.19 19.05
CA GLY A 146 -20.44 12.47 20.49
C GLY A 146 -19.47 13.51 21.07
N GLY A 147 -19.92 14.77 21.21
CA GLY A 147 -19.34 15.76 22.13
C GLY A 147 -19.20 17.19 21.57
N PRO A 148 -19.51 18.26 22.35
CA PRO A 148 -19.45 19.64 21.87
C PRO A 148 -18.01 20.12 21.67
N ALA A 149 -17.81 21.01 20.68
CA ALA A 149 -16.52 21.44 20.17
C ALA A 149 -15.68 22.25 21.18
N ARG A 150 -14.38 21.93 21.29
CA ARG A 150 -13.36 22.78 21.94
C ARG A 150 -12.52 23.54 20.90
N PRO A 151 -12.03 24.76 21.22
CA PRO A 151 -11.20 25.56 20.31
C PRO A 151 -9.73 25.06 20.26
N PRO A 152 -8.97 25.35 19.19
CA PRO A 152 -7.66 24.75 18.94
C PRO A 152 -6.49 25.47 19.62
N SER A 153 -5.49 24.69 20.06
CA SER A 153 -4.16 25.15 20.53
C SER A 153 -3.05 24.79 19.52
N PRO A 154 -1.92 25.53 19.47
CA PRO A 154 -0.89 25.38 18.43
C PRO A 154 0.10 24.22 18.68
N ARG A 155 0.62 23.64 17.58
CA ARG A 155 1.43 22.39 17.53
C ARG A 155 2.95 22.63 17.64
N ARG A 156 3.68 21.64 18.20
CA ARG A 156 5.15 21.45 18.03
C ARG A 156 5.45 20.21 17.16
N ARG A 157 6.60 20.25 16.47
CA ARG A 157 7.08 19.30 15.43
C ARG A 157 7.72 18.00 15.99
N PRO A 158 7.84 16.92 15.19
CA PRO A 158 8.37 15.59 15.59
C PRO A 158 9.75 15.24 14.98
N SER A 159 10.31 14.09 15.37
CA SER A 159 11.52 13.40 14.83
C SER A 159 11.26 11.87 14.63
N PRO A 160 12.07 11.14 13.82
CA PRO A 160 11.70 10.05 12.86
C PRO A 160 11.94 8.59 13.38
N ASP A 161 11.61 7.43 12.76
CA ASP A 161 10.88 6.93 11.55
C ASP A 161 10.55 5.40 11.73
N PRO A 162 9.51 4.82 11.08
CA PRO A 162 9.60 3.44 10.51
C PRO A 162 8.72 3.09 9.25
N LEU A 163 9.17 2.11 8.43
CA LEU A 163 8.65 1.46 7.16
C LEU A 163 7.13 1.37 6.80
N ALA A 164 6.79 1.44 5.48
CA ALA A 164 5.47 1.75 4.83
C ALA A 164 5.00 0.94 3.60
N LEU A 165 3.74 1.19 3.15
CA LEU A 165 3.01 0.48 2.07
C LEU A 165 1.98 1.35 1.33
N ALA A 166 2.07 1.52 0.01
CA ALA A 166 1.34 2.57 -0.74
C ALA A 166 0.28 2.06 -1.74
N ARG A 167 -0.55 2.98 -2.22
CA ARG A 167 -1.60 2.79 -3.23
C ARG A 167 -1.61 4.00 -4.18
N GLY A 168 -1.55 3.78 -5.50
CA GLY A 168 -1.50 4.88 -6.48
C GLY A 168 -2.73 5.00 -7.37
N ARG A 169 -2.98 6.21 -7.88
CA ARG A 169 -3.98 6.48 -8.94
C ARG A 169 -3.58 7.65 -9.85
N ARG A 170 -4.03 7.50 -11.10
CA ARG A 170 -3.82 8.33 -12.31
C ARG A 170 -4.39 9.75 -12.24
N GLY A 171 -3.73 10.65 -12.98
CA GLY A 171 -4.31 11.88 -13.54
C GLY A 171 -4.24 11.81 -15.08
N ASP A 172 -5.26 12.35 -15.73
CA ASP A 172 -5.52 12.27 -17.19
C ASP A 172 -4.99 13.50 -17.95
N LEU A 173 -4.59 13.20 -19.18
CA LEU A 173 -4.12 13.93 -20.38
C LEU A 173 -4.03 15.47 -20.46
N GLY A 174 -2.90 15.92 -21.02
CA GLY A 174 -2.75 17.11 -21.86
C GLY A 174 -1.76 16.79 -23.00
N ARG A 175 -2.17 17.05 -24.24
CA ARG A 175 -1.49 16.70 -25.51
C ARG A 175 -0.31 17.63 -25.87
N ASP A 176 0.47 17.12 -26.82
CA ASP A 176 1.39 17.76 -27.77
C ASP A 176 2.76 18.21 -27.23
N GLU A 177 3.83 17.49 -27.59
CA GLU A 177 4.68 17.89 -28.72
C GLU A 177 5.65 16.79 -29.14
N HIS A 178 5.88 16.75 -30.45
CA HIS A 178 6.67 15.79 -31.20
C HIS A 178 8.15 16.20 -31.20
N VAL A 179 9.06 15.33 -30.75
CA VAL A 179 10.51 15.49 -31.01
C VAL A 179 11.14 14.12 -31.32
N PRO A 180 11.76 13.91 -32.51
CA PRO A 180 12.44 12.67 -32.84
C PRO A 180 13.96 12.72 -32.59
N SER A 181 14.51 11.51 -32.40
CA SER A 181 15.94 11.12 -32.48
C SER A 181 16.78 11.44 -31.22
N ARG A 182 17.71 10.61 -30.75
CA ARG A 182 18.65 9.73 -31.47
C ARG A 182 19.22 8.67 -30.52
N ALA A 183 19.59 7.53 -31.09
CA ALA A 183 20.38 6.48 -30.47
C ALA A 183 21.81 6.94 -30.12
N ARG A 184 22.33 6.44 -29.00
CA ARG A 184 23.63 5.77 -28.82
C ARG A 184 23.66 5.05 -27.48
#